data_AF-A0A9P1X3B1-F1
#
_entry.id   AF-A0A9P1X3B1-F1
#
_cell.length_a   1.000
_cell.length_b   1.000
_cell.length_c   1.000
_cell.angle_alpha   90.00
_cell.angle_beta   90.00
_cell.angle_gamma   90.00
#
_symmetry.space_group_name_H-M   'P 1'
#
loop_
_entity.id
_entity.type
_entity.pdbx_description
1 polymer ?
#
loop_
_entity_poly.entity_id
_entity_poly.type
_entity_poly.pdbx_seq_one_letter_code
_entity_poly.pdbx_strand_id
1 'polypeptide(L)'
;MQELINEYRGALQDVQKVKANLQKRIDAEKRPPLEAGQKRTFQDVSEKTTMSKLKSIIDSLEYSIEWMELGHEPAPRRAIHRRSGLQREICVTDIEKMRQWFVYEHGNAYEFEENEPKISEWDKIRMEDAMSTMSAQEKKVFLLKHEKNLSLSQISDELEISIRSVRSYLHRGEEKIQQQIDGSLFCMAI
;
A
#
# COMPACT_ATOMS: atom_id res chain seq x y z
N MET A 1 -8.37 7.51 -31.66
CA MET A 1 -8.26 7.97 -30.25
C MET A 1 -9.02 9.27 -30.02
N GLN A 2 -8.81 10.31 -30.83
CA GLN A 2 -9.56 11.58 -30.73
C GLN A 2 -11.08 11.41 -30.96
N GLU A 3 -11.50 10.52 -31.87
CA GLU A 3 -12.91 10.19 -32.09
C GLU A 3 -13.57 9.63 -30.82
N LEU A 4 -12.90 8.67 -30.16
CA LEU A 4 -13.37 8.08 -28.91
C LEU A 4 -13.47 9.12 -27.77
N ILE A 5 -12.50 10.03 -27.67
CA ILE A 5 -12.55 11.14 -26.69
C ILE A 5 -13.77 12.03 -26.96
N ASN A 6 -14.06 12.34 -28.23
CA ASN A 6 -15.21 13.15 -28.60
C ASN A 6 -16.55 12.45 -28.30
N GLU A 7 -16.65 11.14 -28.53
CA GLU A 7 -17.82 10.33 -28.13
C GLU A 7 -18.05 10.39 -26.62
N TYR A 8 -16.99 10.21 -25.82
CA TYR A 8 -17.07 10.27 -24.35
C TYR A 8 -17.45 11.67 -23.86
N ARG A 9 -16.94 12.74 -24.49
CA ARG A 9 -17.35 14.11 -24.21
C ARG A 9 -18.83 14.35 -24.54
N GLY A 10 -19.34 13.77 -25.63
CA GLY A 10 -20.77 13.79 -25.96
C GLY A 10 -21.62 13.11 -24.87
N ALA A 11 -21.24 11.89 -24.48
CA ALA A 11 -21.92 11.16 -23.41
C ALA A 11 -21.89 11.91 -22.07
N LEU A 12 -20.77 12.56 -21.73
CA LEU A 12 -20.64 13.39 -20.53
C LEU A 12 -21.64 14.56 -20.55
N GLN A 13 -21.75 15.26 -21.68
CA GLN A 13 -22.72 16.36 -21.83
C GLN A 13 -24.15 15.88 -21.64
N ASP A 14 -24.51 14.71 -22.19
CA ASP A 14 -25.85 14.17 -22.07
C ASP A 14 -26.21 13.77 -20.63
N VAL A 15 -25.28 13.11 -19.92
CA VAL A 15 -25.48 12.78 -18.50
C VAL A 15 -25.56 14.05 -17.64
N GLN A 16 -24.78 15.08 -17.94
CA GLN A 16 -24.87 16.38 -17.26
C GLN A 16 -26.23 17.06 -17.48
N LYS A 17 -26.79 17.01 -18.70
CA LYS A 17 -28.15 17.50 -18.98
C LYS A 17 -29.19 16.75 -18.16
N VAL A 18 -29.12 15.41 -18.12
CA VAL A 18 -30.03 14.56 -17.32
C VAL A 18 -29.96 14.92 -15.84
N LYS A 19 -28.74 15.04 -15.29
CA LYS A 19 -28.50 15.46 -13.91
C LYS A 19 -29.09 16.85 -13.62
N ALA A 20 -28.90 17.81 -14.51
CA ALA A 20 -29.42 19.17 -14.36
C ALA A 20 -30.97 19.18 -14.36
N ASN A 21 -31.60 18.40 -15.25
CA ASN A 21 -33.04 18.26 -15.29
C ASN A 21 -33.61 17.62 -14.01
N LEU A 22 -32.96 16.55 -13.52
CA LEU A 22 -33.34 15.93 -12.25
C LEU A 22 -33.17 16.89 -11.07
N GLN A 23 -32.07 17.65 -11.05
CA GLN A 23 -31.81 18.64 -10.00
C GLN A 23 -32.89 19.74 -10.00
N LYS A 24 -33.27 20.27 -11.17
CA LYS A 24 -34.36 21.24 -11.30
C LYS A 24 -35.69 20.70 -10.78
N ARG A 25 -35.99 19.42 -11.04
CA ARG A 25 -37.20 18.76 -10.52
C ARG A 25 -37.17 18.68 -8.99
N ILE A 26 -36.04 18.24 -8.40
CA ILE A 26 -35.85 18.19 -6.95
C ILE A 26 -35.96 19.58 -6.33
N ASP A 27 -35.37 20.60 -6.96
CA ASP A 27 -35.40 21.98 -6.46
C ASP A 27 -36.80 22.60 -6.58
N ALA A 28 -37.55 22.32 -7.65
CA ALA A 28 -38.95 22.72 -7.78
C ALA A 28 -39.86 21.99 -6.78
N GLU A 29 -39.48 20.77 -6.41
CA GLU A 29 -40.14 19.95 -5.39
C GLU A 29 -39.61 20.22 -3.97
N LYS A 30 -38.78 21.25 -3.73
CA LYS A 30 -38.38 21.64 -2.36
C LYS A 30 -39.61 22.02 -1.54
N ARG A 31 -40.15 21.00 -0.85
CA ARG A 31 -41.31 21.02 0.03
C ARG A 31 -40.98 21.76 1.34
N PRO A 32 -42.00 22.32 2.02
CA PRO A 32 -41.83 22.95 3.32
C PRO A 32 -41.19 22.00 4.35
N PRO A 33 -40.59 22.53 5.43
CA PRO A 33 -40.00 21.71 6.50
C PRO A 33 -40.99 20.67 7.02
N LEU A 34 -40.51 19.45 7.29
CA LEU A 34 -41.33 18.40 7.89
C LEU A 34 -41.77 18.84 9.30
N GLU A 35 -43.04 18.63 9.62
CA GLU A 35 -43.56 18.82 10.98
C GLU A 35 -42.87 17.87 11.96
N ALA A 36 -42.67 18.32 13.21
CA ALA A 36 -41.94 17.56 14.23
C ALA A 36 -42.56 16.17 14.44
N GLY A 37 -41.82 15.11 14.08
CA GLY A 37 -42.22 13.71 14.26
C GLY A 37 -42.51 12.93 12.96
N GLN A 38 -42.60 13.59 11.79
CA GLN A 38 -42.79 12.89 10.51
C GLN A 38 -41.46 12.37 9.93
N LYS A 39 -41.43 11.07 9.58
CA LYS A 39 -40.31 10.44 8.86
C LYS A 39 -40.57 10.48 7.34
N ARG A 40 -39.51 10.65 6.55
CA ARG A 40 -39.60 10.57 5.08
C ARG A 40 -39.91 9.14 4.63
N THR A 41 -40.75 9.02 3.59
CA THR A 41 -41.15 7.73 3.00
C THR A 41 -40.05 7.14 2.10
N PHE A 42 -40.09 5.83 1.89
CA PHE A 42 -39.09 5.04 1.15
C PHE A 42 -38.89 5.49 -0.32
N GLN A 43 -39.88 6.15 -0.93
CA GLN A 43 -39.85 6.58 -2.32
C GLN A 43 -38.85 7.73 -2.57
N ASP A 44 -38.60 8.58 -1.57
CA ASP A 44 -37.57 9.64 -1.60
C ASP A 44 -36.13 9.07 -1.71
N VAL A 45 -35.94 7.81 -1.29
CA VAL A 45 -34.63 7.13 -1.36
C VAL A 45 -34.25 6.85 -2.82
N SER A 46 -35.24 6.71 -3.71
CA SER A 46 -35.02 6.35 -5.13
C SER A 46 -34.35 7.47 -5.93
N GLU A 47 -34.84 8.70 -5.84
CA GLU A 47 -34.29 9.83 -6.61
C GLU A 47 -32.91 10.23 -6.12
N LYS A 48 -32.68 10.21 -4.79
CA LYS A 48 -31.36 10.43 -4.21
C LYS A 48 -30.35 9.38 -4.65
N THR A 49 -30.77 8.11 -4.72
CA THR A 49 -29.94 7.02 -5.24
C THR A 49 -29.62 7.24 -6.72
N THR A 50 -30.60 7.68 -7.50
CA THR A 50 -30.44 7.99 -8.93
C THR A 50 -29.44 9.13 -9.14
N MET A 51 -29.55 10.20 -8.34
CA MET A 51 -28.60 11.31 -8.34
C MET A 51 -27.18 10.87 -7.98
N SER A 52 -27.04 9.97 -7.00
CA SER A 52 -25.74 9.40 -6.62
C SER A 52 -25.13 8.59 -7.76
N LYS A 53 -25.93 7.76 -8.44
CA LYS A 53 -25.49 6.99 -9.62
C LYS A 53 -25.07 7.91 -10.77
N LEU A 54 -25.84 8.96 -11.06
CA LEU A 54 -25.48 9.94 -12.10
C LEU A 54 -24.15 10.64 -11.81
N LYS A 55 -23.89 11.00 -10.55
CA LYS A 55 -22.59 11.56 -10.14
C LYS A 55 -21.45 10.55 -10.37
N SER A 56 -21.65 9.29 -9.98
CA SER A 56 -20.66 8.24 -10.22
C SER A 56 -20.37 8.03 -11.72
N ILE A 57 -21.39 8.11 -12.58
CA ILE A 57 -21.21 7.98 -14.04
C ILE A 57 -20.39 9.14 -14.59
N ILE A 58 -20.68 10.37 -14.15
CA ILE A 58 -19.91 11.57 -14.53
C ILE A 58 -18.45 11.41 -14.11
N ASP A 59 -18.21 11.04 -12.85
CA ASP A 59 -16.85 10.86 -12.32
C ASP A 59 -16.06 9.83 -13.16
N SER A 60 -16.69 8.70 -13.53
CA SER A 60 -16.09 7.67 -14.39
C SER A 60 -15.79 8.18 -15.80
N LEU A 61 -16.72 8.89 -16.43
CA LEU A 61 -16.53 9.44 -17.78
C LEU A 61 -15.39 10.46 -17.82
N GLU A 62 -15.38 11.39 -16.86
CA GLU A 62 -14.29 12.35 -16.72
C GLU A 62 -12.95 11.65 -16.50
N TYR A 63 -12.91 10.58 -15.70
CA TYR A 63 -11.67 9.83 -15.43
C TYR A 63 -11.16 9.14 -16.69
N SER A 64 -12.04 8.50 -17.46
CA SER A 64 -11.67 7.88 -18.73
C SER A 64 -11.18 8.90 -19.75
N ILE A 65 -11.78 10.09 -19.83
CA ILE A 65 -11.33 11.17 -20.70
C ILE A 65 -9.92 11.63 -20.31
N GLU A 66 -9.69 11.93 -19.04
CA GLU A 66 -8.35 12.34 -18.55
C GLU A 66 -7.30 11.26 -18.83
N TRP A 67 -7.62 9.98 -18.62
CA TRP A 67 -6.70 8.89 -18.91
C TRP A 67 -6.34 8.82 -20.41
N MET A 68 -7.34 8.97 -21.28
CA MET A 68 -7.13 8.95 -22.73
C MET A 68 -6.35 10.17 -23.24
N GLU A 69 -6.47 11.33 -22.58
CA GLU A 69 -5.75 12.55 -22.94
C GLU A 69 -4.30 12.56 -22.42
N LEU A 70 -4.09 12.10 -21.19
CA LEU A 70 -2.78 12.09 -20.54
C LEU A 70 -1.91 10.91 -20.97
N GLY A 71 -2.52 9.79 -21.35
CA GLY A 71 -1.81 8.53 -21.65
C GLY A 71 -1.23 7.83 -20.40
N HIS A 72 -1.53 8.33 -19.20
CA HIS A 72 -1.13 7.77 -17.92
C HIS A 72 -2.22 8.03 -16.86
N GLU A 73 -2.06 7.47 -15.66
CA GLU A 73 -3.05 7.58 -14.59
C GLU A 73 -3.32 9.04 -14.17
N PRO A 74 -4.59 9.49 -14.18
CA PRO A 74 -4.97 10.80 -13.68
C PRO A 74 -4.67 10.97 -12.19
N ALA A 75 -4.32 12.20 -11.81
CA ALA A 75 -4.03 12.52 -10.42
C ALA A 75 -5.24 12.28 -9.50
N PRO A 76 -5.04 11.92 -8.22
CA PRO A 76 -6.15 11.62 -7.31
C PRO A 76 -7.02 12.86 -7.04
N ARG A 77 -8.30 12.81 -7.45
CA ARG A 77 -9.26 13.91 -7.32
C ARG A 77 -9.72 14.20 -5.88
N ARG A 78 -9.53 13.25 -4.95
CA ARG A 78 -9.99 13.38 -3.56
C ARG A 78 -8.87 13.93 -2.67
N ALA A 79 -9.26 14.73 -1.67
CA ALA A 79 -8.39 15.16 -0.59
C ALA A 79 -7.77 13.96 0.14
N ILE A 80 -6.56 14.13 0.69
CA ILE A 80 -5.72 13.05 1.22
C ILE A 80 -6.43 12.16 2.26
N HIS A 81 -7.28 12.74 3.12
CA HIS A 81 -8.04 12.01 4.14
C HIS A 81 -9.20 11.15 3.60
N ARG A 82 -9.59 11.33 2.33
CA ARG A 82 -10.66 10.57 1.64
C ARG A 82 -10.12 9.62 0.56
N ARG A 83 -8.80 9.50 0.45
CA ARG A 83 -8.12 8.56 -0.44
C ARG A 83 -8.13 7.16 0.17
N SER A 84 -8.13 6.13 -0.68
CA SER A 84 -7.94 4.75 -0.22
C SER A 84 -6.55 4.56 0.41
N GLY A 85 -6.31 3.47 1.14
CA GLY A 85 -4.96 3.12 1.64
C GLY A 85 -3.91 3.18 0.54
N LEU A 86 -4.16 2.46 -0.56
CA LEU A 86 -3.30 2.43 -1.74
C LEU A 86 -3.01 3.81 -2.35
N GLN A 87 -4.00 4.70 -2.39
CA GLN A 87 -3.82 6.07 -2.92
C GLN A 87 -3.07 7.02 -1.97
N ARG A 88 -2.89 6.63 -0.72
CA ARG A 88 -2.07 7.36 0.27
C ARG A 88 -0.66 6.81 0.36
N GLU A 89 -0.45 5.60 -0.14
CA GLU A 89 0.84 4.93 -0.17
C GLU A 89 1.52 5.23 -1.51
N ILE A 90 2.84 5.41 -1.47
CA ILE A 90 3.66 5.40 -2.67
C ILE A 90 4.19 3.98 -2.78
N CYS A 91 3.97 3.31 -3.92
CA CYS A 91 4.59 2.02 -4.20
C CYS A 91 6.10 2.22 -4.33
N VAL A 92 6.80 2.08 -3.21
CA VAL A 92 8.25 2.07 -3.15
C VAL A 92 8.70 0.65 -3.44
N THR A 93 9.02 0.38 -4.70
CA THR A 93 9.59 -0.91 -5.12
C THR A 93 11.03 -1.09 -4.66
N ASP A 94 11.72 0.00 -4.36
CA ASP A 94 13.12 0.02 -3.93
C ASP A 94 13.30 1.09 -2.84
N ILE A 95 13.50 0.64 -1.61
CA ILE A 95 13.66 1.49 -0.43
C ILE A 95 14.82 2.47 -0.62
N GLU A 96 15.87 2.05 -1.32
CA GLU A 96 17.06 2.88 -1.54
C GLU A 96 16.77 4.03 -2.50
N LYS A 97 15.94 3.79 -3.53
CA LYS A 97 15.48 4.86 -4.42
C LYS A 97 14.62 5.88 -3.67
N MET A 98 13.69 5.42 -2.84
CA MET A 98 12.87 6.36 -2.02
C MET A 98 13.75 7.21 -1.11
N ARG A 99 14.75 6.59 -0.47
CA ARG A 99 15.72 7.29 0.36
C ARG A 99 16.47 8.37 -0.43
N GLN A 100 16.95 8.05 -1.63
CA GLN A 100 17.62 9.02 -2.52
C GLN A 100 16.70 10.15 -2.96
N TRP A 101 15.45 9.85 -3.34
CA TRP A 101 14.45 10.86 -3.73
C TRP A 101 14.17 11.82 -2.57
N PHE A 102 14.01 11.31 -1.36
CA PHE A 102 13.75 12.11 -0.17
C PHE A 102 14.92 13.06 0.15
N VAL A 103 16.16 12.57 0.02
CA VAL A 103 17.39 13.38 0.17
C VAL A 103 17.49 14.47 -0.90
N TYR A 104 17.09 14.17 -2.14
CA TYR A 104 17.12 15.13 -3.24
C TYR A 104 16.08 16.25 -3.09
N GLU A 105 14.86 15.91 -2.67
CA GLU A 105 13.72 16.83 -2.62
C GLU A 105 13.70 17.70 -1.35
N HIS A 106 14.14 17.16 -0.21
CA HIS A 106 14.16 17.87 1.07
C HIS A 106 15.56 18.37 1.49
N GLY A 107 16.58 18.11 0.66
CA GLY A 107 17.97 18.36 1.01
C GLY A 107 18.45 17.51 2.18
N ASN A 108 19.69 17.75 2.63
CA ASN A 108 20.33 17.06 3.74
C ASN A 108 19.76 17.48 5.12
N ALA A 109 18.44 17.63 5.26
CA ALA A 109 17.81 17.78 6.58
C ALA A 109 18.09 16.56 7.48
N TYR A 110 18.52 15.46 6.87
CA TYR A 110 19.12 14.30 7.51
C TYR A 110 20.48 14.07 6.83
N GLU A 111 21.58 14.53 7.43
CA GLU A 111 22.92 14.10 7.04
C GLU A 111 22.99 12.59 7.26
N PHE A 112 22.81 11.82 6.19
CA PHE A 112 23.34 10.47 6.16
C PHE A 112 24.85 10.62 6.09
N GLU A 113 25.48 10.85 7.24
CA GLU A 113 26.91 10.59 7.38
C GLU A 113 27.16 9.20 6.76
N GLU A 114 28.26 9.04 6.03
CA GLU A 114 28.81 7.73 5.62
C GLU A 114 29.19 6.85 6.83
N ASN A 115 28.61 7.09 8.00
CA ASN A 115 28.45 6.15 9.08
C ASN A 115 27.40 5.12 8.66
N GLU A 116 27.70 4.32 7.63
CA GLU A 116 27.22 2.94 7.65
C GLU A 116 27.54 2.41 9.05
N PRO A 117 26.57 1.85 9.80
CA PRO A 117 26.87 1.23 11.08
C PRO A 117 27.83 0.08 10.79
N LYS A 118 29.13 0.37 10.89
CA LYS A 118 30.19 -0.62 10.70
C LYS A 118 30.05 -1.57 11.88
N ILE A 119 29.46 -2.73 11.60
CA ILE A 119 29.42 -3.86 12.52
C ILE A 119 30.85 -4.03 13.05
N SER A 120 31.02 -3.86 14.36
CA SER A 120 32.33 -3.97 14.98
C SER A 120 32.89 -5.37 14.71
N GLU A 121 34.21 -5.51 14.65
CA GLU A 121 34.81 -6.84 14.52
C GLU A 121 34.36 -7.77 15.66
N TRP A 122 34.15 -7.20 16.85
CA TRP A 122 33.55 -7.89 17.98
C TRP A 122 32.11 -8.34 17.74
N ASP A 123 31.30 -7.55 17.06
CA ASP A 123 29.92 -7.91 16.72
C ASP A 123 29.89 -9.05 15.71
N LYS A 124 30.80 -9.07 14.73
CA LYS A 124 30.93 -10.18 13.79
C LYS A 124 31.28 -11.48 14.51
N ILE A 125 32.22 -11.43 15.46
CA ILE A 125 32.58 -12.58 16.29
C ILE A 125 31.38 -13.05 17.11
N ARG A 126 30.61 -12.14 17.71
CA ARG A 126 29.38 -12.50 18.46
C ARG A 126 28.33 -13.14 17.57
N MET A 127 28.12 -12.62 16.35
CA MET A 127 27.18 -13.18 15.38
C MET A 127 27.63 -14.55 14.90
N GLU A 128 28.93 -14.74 14.65
CA GLU A 128 29.48 -16.02 14.24
C GLU A 128 29.39 -17.08 15.35
N ASP A 129 29.70 -16.69 16.59
CA ASP A 129 29.56 -17.56 17.77
C ASP A 129 28.10 -17.97 17.97
N ALA A 130 27.16 -17.01 17.92
CA ALA A 130 25.73 -17.28 18.06
C ALA A 130 25.20 -18.27 17.01
N MET A 131 25.74 -18.23 15.78
CA MET A 131 25.35 -19.12 14.68
C MET A 131 26.16 -20.43 14.62
N SER A 132 27.13 -20.64 15.51
CA SER A 132 28.08 -21.77 15.42
C SER A 132 27.44 -23.14 15.59
N THR A 133 26.34 -23.23 16.34
CA THR A 133 25.61 -24.47 16.65
C THR A 133 24.57 -24.86 15.59
N MET A 134 24.30 -23.95 14.64
CA MET A 134 23.35 -24.16 13.56
C MET A 134 23.92 -25.08 12.48
N SER A 135 23.08 -25.96 11.92
CA SER A 135 23.44 -26.71 10.71
C SER A 135 23.51 -25.79 9.49
N ALA A 136 24.22 -26.21 8.45
CA ALA A 136 24.33 -25.44 7.22
C ALA A 136 22.97 -25.11 6.57
N GLN A 137 21.97 -25.99 6.71
CA GLN A 137 20.61 -25.78 6.19
C GLN A 137 19.84 -24.76 7.03
N GLU A 138 19.92 -24.85 8.36
CA GLU A 138 19.30 -23.88 9.28
C GLU A 138 19.91 -22.49 9.06
N LYS A 139 21.24 -22.40 8.94
CA LYS A 139 21.95 -21.13 8.69
C LYS A 139 21.56 -20.50 7.35
N LYS A 140 21.44 -21.29 6.28
CA LYS A 140 20.95 -20.81 4.98
C LYS A 140 19.54 -20.25 5.06
N VAL A 141 18.61 -20.97 5.67
CA VAL A 141 17.22 -20.51 5.84
C VAL A 141 17.16 -19.22 6.67
N PHE A 142 17.92 -19.15 7.76
CA PHE A 142 17.98 -17.98 8.63
C PHE A 142 18.52 -16.74 7.89
N LEU A 143 19.62 -16.87 7.14
CA LEU A 143 20.19 -15.78 6.35
C LEU A 143 19.21 -15.33 5.25
N LEU A 144 18.62 -16.25 4.49
CA LEU A 144 17.63 -15.89 3.46
C LEU A 144 16.41 -15.15 4.06
N LYS A 145 16.03 -15.50 5.29
CA LYS A 145 14.92 -14.86 5.99
C LYS A 145 15.27 -13.45 6.49
N HIS A 146 16.43 -13.25 7.10
CA HIS A 146 16.78 -12.00 7.80
C HIS A 146 17.65 -11.05 6.98
N GLU A 147 18.56 -11.56 6.15
CA GLU A 147 19.43 -10.76 5.28
C GLU A 147 18.67 -10.28 4.04
N LYS A 148 17.96 -11.20 3.37
CA LYS A 148 17.22 -10.92 2.14
C LYS A 148 15.72 -10.63 2.34
N ASN A 149 15.22 -10.70 3.58
CA ASN A 149 13.81 -10.48 3.92
C ASN A 149 12.80 -11.31 3.10
N LEU A 150 13.17 -12.53 2.70
CA LEU A 150 12.30 -13.39 1.89
C LEU A 150 11.12 -13.97 2.71
N SER A 151 10.01 -14.21 2.04
CA SER A 151 8.88 -14.95 2.60
C SER A 151 9.21 -16.45 2.70
N LEU A 152 8.51 -17.16 3.59
CA LEU A 152 8.73 -18.61 3.76
C LEU A 152 8.45 -19.39 2.46
N SER A 153 7.53 -18.92 1.62
CA SER A 153 7.25 -19.52 0.31
C SER A 153 8.43 -19.32 -0.64
N GLN A 154 8.95 -18.09 -0.75
CA GLN A 154 10.10 -17.81 -1.62
C GLN A 154 11.34 -18.61 -1.19
N ILE A 155 11.56 -18.78 0.12
CA ILE A 155 12.67 -19.61 0.63
C ILE A 155 12.45 -21.10 0.29
N SER A 156 11.20 -21.55 0.34
CA SER A 156 10.80 -22.90 -0.05
C SER A 156 11.16 -23.18 -1.50
N ASP A 157 10.84 -22.23 -2.39
CA ASP A 157 11.09 -22.32 -3.83
C ASP A 157 12.59 -22.24 -4.14
N GLU A 158 13.33 -21.32 -3.50
CA GLU A 158 14.78 -21.14 -3.69
C GLU A 158 15.61 -22.37 -3.25
N LEU A 159 15.20 -23.04 -2.17
CA LEU A 159 15.92 -24.19 -1.61
C LEU A 159 15.31 -25.54 -2.04
N GLU A 160 14.24 -25.54 -2.83
CA GLU A 160 13.50 -26.73 -3.27
C GLU A 160 13.08 -27.67 -2.11
N ILE A 161 12.76 -27.09 -0.96
CA ILE A 161 12.28 -27.81 0.23
C ILE A 161 10.83 -27.44 0.52
N SER A 162 10.14 -28.23 1.35
CA SER A 162 8.76 -27.88 1.74
C SER A 162 8.71 -26.68 2.69
N ILE A 163 7.66 -25.87 2.61
CA ILE A 163 7.41 -24.72 3.51
C ILE A 163 7.45 -25.17 4.99
N ARG A 164 6.99 -26.39 5.27
CA ARG A 164 7.01 -26.98 6.62
C ARG A 164 8.45 -27.21 7.10
N SER A 165 9.33 -27.67 6.21
CA SER A 165 10.76 -27.85 6.49
C SER A 165 11.43 -26.50 6.75
N VAL A 166 11.15 -25.48 5.93
CA VAL A 166 11.66 -24.11 6.13
C VAL A 166 11.29 -23.60 7.52
N ARG A 167 10.01 -23.71 7.90
CA ARG A 167 9.53 -23.28 9.23
C ARG A 167 10.23 -24.04 10.37
N SER A 168 10.40 -25.35 10.22
CA SER A 168 11.11 -26.16 11.21
C SER A 168 12.58 -25.78 11.34
N TYR A 169 13.27 -25.51 10.23
CA TYR A 169 14.67 -25.10 10.24
C TYR A 169 14.85 -23.71 10.86
N LEU A 170 13.94 -22.78 10.58
CA LEU A 170 13.96 -21.45 11.19
C LEU A 170 13.78 -21.55 12.71
N HIS A 171 12.75 -22.27 13.17
CA HIS A 171 12.47 -22.40 14.60
C HIS A 171 13.62 -23.07 15.37
N ARG A 172 14.19 -24.17 14.86
CA ARG A 172 15.35 -24.81 15.47
C ARG A 172 16.58 -23.90 15.48
N GLY A 173 16.75 -23.11 14.42
CA GLY A 173 17.82 -22.11 14.33
C GLY A 173 17.70 -21.06 15.43
N GLU A 174 16.50 -20.51 15.63
CA GLU A 174 16.20 -19.55 16.69
C GLU A 174 16.42 -20.15 18.09
N GLU A 175 15.97 -21.37 18.34
CA GLU A 175 16.20 -22.05 19.63
C GLU A 175 17.69 -22.25 19.91
N LYS A 176 18.47 -22.65 18.90
CA LYS A 176 19.93 -22.85 19.03
C LYS A 176 20.68 -21.54 19.27
N ILE A 177 20.29 -20.46 18.59
CA ILE A 177 20.84 -19.12 18.83
C ILE A 177 20.54 -18.71 20.26
N GLN A 178 19.30 -18.88 20.74
CA GLN A 178 18.94 -18.50 22.10
C GLN A 178 19.75 -19.28 23.13
N GLN A 179 19.89 -20.59 22.96
CA GLN A 179 20.71 -21.43 23.83
C GLN A 179 22.18 -21.01 23.83
N GLN A 180 22.72 -20.65 22.66
CA GLN A 180 24.10 -20.18 22.53
C GLN A 180 24.28 -18.81 23.19
N ILE A 181 23.30 -17.90 23.07
CA ILE A 181 23.34 -16.60 23.75
C ILE A 181 23.36 -16.78 25.27
N ASP A 182 22.54 -17.69 25.79
CA ASP A 182 22.45 -17.95 27.24
C ASP A 182 23.69 -18.68 27.79
N GLY A 183 24.37 -19.49 26.96
CA GLY A 183 25.51 -20.31 27.37
C GLY A 183 26.89 -19.74 27.04
N SER A 184 26.99 -18.80 26.09
CA SER A 184 28.27 -18.30 25.59
C SER A 184 28.74 -17.06 26.33
N LEU A 185 29.99 -17.10 26.78
CA LEU A 185 30.69 -15.95 27.38
C LEU A 185 30.79 -14.76 26.41
N PHE A 186 30.82 -15.00 25.10
CA PHE A 186 30.90 -13.95 24.09
C PHE A 186 29.57 -13.19 23.92
N CYS A 187 28.45 -13.85 24.24
CA CYS A 187 27.11 -13.27 24.13
C CYS A 187 26.58 -12.69 25.45
N MET A 188 27.10 -13.12 26.60
CA MET A 188 26.68 -12.64 27.93
C MET A 188 27.23 -11.25 28.33
N ALA A 189 28.14 -10.67 27.56
CA ALA A 189 28.66 -9.32 27.81
C ALA A 189 27.69 -8.25 27.27
N ILE A 190 26.76 -7.82 28.12
CA ILE A 190 26.01 -6.56 27.99
C ILE A 190 26.33 -5.70 29.20
#